data_AF-A0A2S5MF98-F1
#
_entry.id   AF-A0A2S5MF98-F1
#
_cell.length_a   1.000
_cell.length_b   1.000
_cell.length_c   1.000
_cell.angle_alpha   90.00
_cell.angle_beta   90.00
_cell.angle_gamma   90.00
#
_symmetry.space_group_name_H-M   'P 1'
#
loop_
_entity.id
_entity.type
_entity.pdbx_description
1 polymer ?
#
loop_
_entity_poly.entity_id
_entity_poly.type
_entity_poly.pdbx_seq_one_letter_code
_entity_poly.pdbx_strand_id
1 'polypeptide(L)'
;MSERQPIALKDADLLYKQLSTLSNAEIVVSLSGMNEAQKKSLVAHSRGGYCKLLKLLVDNCFFNRPESADIGLENERLLIAALTMLETEDFNIYDTNVGFDQYGLLNLAVTNLLSIPSRGNLGNLSVAHIAQRVSNIDQLTDPYELPMLSNYRRKTGELSRLMFAVIVGDINITKVLIDSGANLDLQNELGYDCHHFAKATMKLNPDFYREFLAMMLNRDHQQLTSRTTQRVSL
;
A
#
# COMPACT_ATOMS: atom_id res chain seq x y z
N MET A 1 30.18 -9.84 -22.25
CA MET A 1 28.76 -9.57 -21.98
C MET A 1 28.05 -10.93 -22.05
N SER A 2 27.62 -11.46 -20.91
CA SER A 2 26.99 -12.78 -20.80
C SER A 2 25.48 -12.61 -20.94
N GLU A 3 24.90 -13.13 -22.03
CA GLU A 3 23.45 -13.23 -22.19
C GLU A 3 22.91 -14.21 -21.15
N ARG A 4 22.24 -13.69 -20.11
CA ARG A 4 21.50 -14.51 -19.15
C ARG A 4 20.31 -15.14 -19.89
N GLN A 5 20.31 -16.47 -20.00
CA GLN A 5 19.21 -17.25 -20.60
C GLN A 5 17.87 -17.03 -19.85
N PRO A 6 16.72 -17.10 -20.54
CA PRO A 6 15.41 -16.92 -19.94
C PRO A 6 15.07 -18.05 -18.96
N ILE A 7 14.54 -17.68 -17.79
CA ILE A 7 14.29 -18.57 -16.65
C ILE A 7 13.19 -19.59 -17.00
N ALA A 8 13.51 -20.88 -16.96
CA ALA A 8 12.53 -21.95 -17.04
C ALA A 8 11.78 -22.10 -15.69
N LEU A 9 10.67 -21.38 -15.54
CA LEU A 9 9.84 -21.38 -14.33
C LEU A 9 9.04 -22.69 -14.18
N LYS A 10 9.54 -23.62 -13.34
CA LYS A 10 8.75 -24.76 -12.85
C LYS A 10 8.34 -24.66 -11.38
N ASP A 11 8.80 -23.65 -10.64
CA ASP A 11 8.43 -23.47 -9.22
C ASP A 11 8.51 -21.99 -8.79
N ALA A 12 7.45 -21.47 -8.18
CA ALA A 12 7.39 -20.11 -7.65
C ALA A 12 8.38 -19.91 -6.49
N ASP A 13 8.68 -20.96 -5.71
CA ASP A 13 9.69 -20.90 -4.66
C ASP A 13 11.12 -20.85 -5.22
N LEU A 14 11.37 -21.45 -6.39
CA LEU A 14 12.64 -21.33 -7.10
C LEU A 14 12.83 -19.92 -7.65
N LEU A 15 11.78 -19.35 -8.25
CA LEU A 15 11.81 -17.96 -8.71
C LEU A 15 12.07 -17.02 -7.52
N TYR A 16 11.36 -17.18 -6.40
CA TYR A 16 11.58 -16.39 -5.21
C TYR A 16 13.05 -16.45 -4.75
N LYS A 17 13.63 -17.65 -4.64
CA LYS A 17 15.04 -17.81 -4.25
C LYS A 17 15.97 -17.10 -5.23
N GLN A 18 15.74 -17.21 -6.53
CA GLN A 18 16.55 -16.56 -7.55
C GLN A 18 16.43 -15.02 -7.49
N LEU A 19 15.22 -14.50 -7.33
CA LEU A 19 14.98 -13.05 -7.28
C LEU A 19 15.43 -12.43 -5.95
N SER A 20 15.43 -13.19 -4.85
CA SER A 20 15.82 -12.70 -3.52
C SER A 20 17.27 -12.21 -3.41
N THR A 21 18.13 -12.61 -4.35
CA THR A 21 19.54 -12.17 -4.41
C THR A 21 19.77 -11.03 -5.39
N LEU A 22 18.74 -10.57 -6.10
CA LEU A 22 18.85 -9.57 -7.16
C LEU A 22 18.48 -8.17 -6.66
N SER A 23 19.04 -7.16 -7.32
CA SER A 23 18.59 -5.77 -7.17
C SER A 23 17.18 -5.57 -7.76
N ASN A 24 16.46 -4.52 -7.34
CA ASN A 24 15.14 -4.18 -7.87
C ASN A 24 15.13 -4.05 -9.40
N ALA A 25 16.17 -3.44 -9.97
CA ALA A 25 16.32 -3.30 -11.42
C ALA A 25 16.47 -4.66 -12.12
N GLU A 26 17.30 -5.56 -11.57
CA GLU A 26 17.47 -6.92 -12.10
C GLU A 26 16.20 -7.77 -11.97
N ILE A 27 15.42 -7.56 -10.90
CA ILE A 27 14.11 -8.20 -10.76
C ILE A 27 13.18 -7.73 -11.87
N VAL A 28 13.06 -6.41 -12.10
CA VAL A 28 12.23 -5.85 -13.19
C VAL A 28 12.64 -6.41 -14.55
N VAL A 29 13.94 -6.47 -14.85
CA VAL A 29 14.44 -7.09 -16.09
C VAL A 29 14.01 -8.55 -16.18
N SER A 30 14.13 -9.31 -15.09
CA SER A 30 13.74 -10.73 -15.06
C SER A 30 12.24 -10.93 -15.26
N LEU A 31 11.41 -10.04 -14.70
CA LEU A 31 9.95 -10.06 -14.86
C LEU A 31 9.51 -9.63 -16.26
N SER A 32 10.22 -8.70 -16.91
CA SER A 32 9.85 -8.19 -18.23
C SER A 32 9.84 -9.25 -19.34
N GLY A 33 10.58 -10.35 -19.15
CA GLY A 33 10.61 -11.49 -20.06
C GLY A 33 9.50 -12.52 -19.83
N MET A 34 8.63 -12.34 -18.83
CA MET A 34 7.58 -13.30 -18.50
C MET A 34 6.34 -13.13 -19.39
N ASN A 35 5.88 -14.24 -19.96
CA ASN A 35 4.59 -14.31 -20.66
C ASN A 35 3.42 -14.58 -19.70
N GLU A 36 2.20 -14.40 -20.18
CA GLU A 36 0.98 -14.62 -19.38
C GLU A 36 0.87 -16.03 -18.79
N ALA A 37 1.30 -17.07 -19.52
CA ALA A 37 1.27 -18.43 -18.99
C ALA A 37 2.21 -18.60 -17.78
N GLN A 38 3.38 -17.96 -17.81
CA GLN A 38 4.32 -17.94 -16.68
C GLN A 38 3.75 -17.17 -15.49
N LYS A 39 3.14 -16.00 -15.72
CA LYS A 39 2.49 -15.22 -14.66
C LYS A 39 1.33 -16.00 -14.02
N LYS A 40 0.46 -16.58 -14.84
CA LYS A 40 -0.66 -17.42 -14.35
C LYS A 40 -0.16 -18.65 -13.59
N SER A 41 0.93 -19.27 -14.03
CA SER A 41 1.57 -20.36 -13.30
C SER A 41 2.06 -19.91 -11.92
N LEU A 42 2.65 -18.72 -11.81
CA LEU A 42 3.07 -18.15 -10.52
C LEU A 42 1.89 -17.96 -9.55
N VAL A 43 0.74 -17.54 -10.08
CA VAL A 43 -0.50 -17.37 -9.31
C VAL A 43 -1.11 -18.72 -8.91
N ALA A 44 -1.19 -19.67 -9.84
CA ALA A 44 -1.88 -20.95 -9.65
C ALA A 44 -1.21 -21.91 -8.64
N HIS A 45 0.10 -21.77 -8.41
CA HIS A 45 0.83 -22.57 -7.42
C HIS A 45 0.69 -22.00 -5.99
N SER A 46 -0.47 -21.43 -5.67
CA SER A 46 -0.78 -20.68 -4.44
C SER A 46 -0.68 -21.52 -3.15
N ARG A 47 0.56 -21.72 -2.68
CA ARG A 47 0.91 -22.00 -1.28
C ARG A 47 2.10 -21.14 -0.81
N GLY A 48 2.17 -19.90 -1.28
CA GLY A 48 3.01 -18.84 -0.68
C GLY A 48 4.10 -18.24 -1.55
N GLY A 49 4.48 -18.84 -2.69
CA GLY A 49 5.55 -18.30 -3.56
C GLY A 49 5.25 -16.90 -4.11
N TYR A 50 4.03 -16.68 -4.59
CA TYR A 50 3.58 -15.39 -5.11
C TYR A 50 3.58 -14.29 -4.04
N CYS A 51 3.03 -14.62 -2.88
CA CYS A 51 3.01 -13.73 -1.72
C CYS A 51 4.43 -13.39 -1.24
N LYS A 52 5.33 -14.37 -1.17
CA LYS A 52 6.74 -14.15 -0.83
C LYS A 52 7.42 -13.20 -1.83
N LEU A 53 7.13 -13.33 -3.12
CA LEU A 53 7.65 -12.42 -4.15
C LEU A 53 7.13 -10.99 -3.95
N LEU A 54 5.82 -10.80 -3.77
CA LEU A 54 5.24 -9.48 -3.53
C LEU A 54 5.81 -8.85 -2.24
N LYS A 55 5.96 -9.66 -1.18
CA LYS A 55 6.61 -9.23 0.05
C LYS A 55 8.05 -8.79 -0.19
N LEU A 56 8.84 -9.59 -0.92
CA LEU A 56 10.22 -9.26 -1.27
C LEU A 56 10.30 -7.94 -2.02
N LEU A 57 9.44 -7.71 -3.01
CA LEU A 57 9.42 -6.48 -3.79
C LEU A 57 9.16 -5.26 -2.91
N VAL A 58 8.13 -5.33 -2.06
CA VAL A 58 7.77 -4.25 -1.13
C VAL A 58 8.85 -4.03 -0.07
N ASP A 59 9.39 -5.10 0.51
CA ASP A 59 10.43 -5.03 1.51
C ASP A 59 11.73 -4.45 0.93
N ASN A 60 12.14 -4.88 -0.27
CA ASN A 60 13.30 -4.34 -0.96
C ASN A 60 13.16 -2.86 -1.30
N CYS A 61 11.93 -2.38 -1.50
CA CYS A 61 11.68 -0.97 -1.76
C CYS A 61 11.83 -0.10 -0.50
N PHE A 62 11.48 -0.62 0.68
CA PHE A 62 11.34 0.20 1.90
C PHE A 62 12.34 -0.11 3.01
N PHE A 63 12.79 -1.36 3.17
CA PHE A 63 13.75 -1.75 4.23
C PHE A 63 15.21 -1.51 3.84
N ASN A 64 15.55 -1.60 2.56
CA ASN A 64 16.85 -1.18 2.06
C ASN A 64 16.85 0.36 1.98
N ARG A 65 16.92 1.01 3.15
CA ARG A 65 16.80 2.47 3.28
C ARG A 65 17.67 3.13 2.22
N PRO A 66 17.08 3.86 1.27
CA PRO A 66 17.84 4.44 0.18
C PRO A 66 18.79 5.49 0.76
N GLU A 67 20.05 5.46 0.31
CA GLU A 67 21.09 6.39 0.78
C GLU A 67 20.76 7.86 0.44
N SER A 68 19.82 8.08 -0.50
CA SER A 68 19.30 9.38 -0.89
C SER A 68 17.81 9.32 -1.29
N ALA A 69 17.15 10.47 -1.30
CA ALA A 69 15.75 10.58 -1.73
C ALA A 69 15.53 10.13 -3.19
N ASP A 70 16.49 10.40 -4.08
CA ASP A 70 16.44 10.02 -5.49
C ASP A 70 16.45 8.50 -5.67
N ILE A 71 17.29 7.80 -4.89
CA ILE A 71 17.33 6.32 -4.89
C ILE A 71 16.00 5.76 -4.38
N GLY A 72 15.36 6.42 -3.41
CA GLY A 72 14.05 6.03 -2.90
C GLY A 72 12.96 6.13 -3.95
N LEU A 73 12.93 7.23 -4.72
CA LEU A 73 11.97 7.42 -5.80
C LEU A 73 12.20 6.43 -6.96
N GLU A 74 13.45 6.12 -7.28
CA GLU A 74 13.77 5.13 -8.31
C GLU A 74 13.34 3.72 -7.88
N ASN A 75 13.62 3.33 -6.63
CA ASN A 75 13.13 2.06 -6.07
C ASN A 75 11.62 1.96 -6.13
N GLU A 76 10.91 3.06 -5.84
CA GLU A 76 9.47 3.11 -5.91
C GLU A 76 8.95 2.93 -7.35
N ARG A 77 9.62 3.53 -8.34
CA ARG A 77 9.29 3.33 -9.77
C ARG A 77 9.52 1.88 -10.20
N LEU A 78 10.62 1.27 -9.75
CA LEU A 78 10.93 -0.12 -10.03
C LEU A 78 9.91 -1.07 -9.37
N LEU A 79 9.47 -0.78 -8.15
CA LEU A 79 8.39 -1.52 -7.50
C LEU A 79 7.10 -1.44 -8.32
N ILE A 80 6.69 -0.23 -8.73
CA ILE A 80 5.49 -0.03 -9.57
C ILE A 80 5.60 -0.82 -10.88
N ALA A 81 6.76 -0.75 -11.54
CA ALA A 81 7.01 -1.49 -12.78
C ALA A 81 6.89 -3.00 -12.55
N ALA A 82 7.52 -3.53 -11.49
CA ALA A 82 7.46 -4.95 -11.14
C ALA A 82 6.01 -5.40 -10.86
N LEU A 83 5.25 -4.64 -10.07
CA LEU A 83 3.85 -4.95 -9.77
C LEU A 83 3.00 -4.93 -11.04
N THR A 84 3.17 -3.92 -11.89
CA THR A 84 2.45 -3.81 -13.18
C THR A 84 2.78 -4.99 -14.10
N MET A 85 4.04 -5.42 -14.17
CA MET A 85 4.44 -6.58 -14.97
C MET A 85 3.83 -7.88 -14.46
N LEU A 86 3.56 -7.97 -13.15
CA LEU A 86 2.94 -9.13 -12.52
C LEU A 86 1.41 -9.15 -12.64
N GLU A 87 0.78 -8.09 -13.14
CA GLU A 87 -0.67 -8.06 -13.38
C GLU A 87 -1.07 -9.15 -14.37
N THR A 88 -2.21 -9.78 -14.08
CA THR A 88 -2.83 -10.82 -14.91
C THR A 88 -4.33 -10.56 -14.99
N GLU A 89 -4.96 -10.91 -16.12
CA GLU A 89 -6.40 -10.67 -16.35
C GLU A 89 -7.30 -11.47 -15.40
N ASP A 90 -6.87 -12.65 -14.97
CA ASP A 90 -7.71 -13.58 -14.20
C ASP A 90 -7.56 -13.43 -12.68
N PHE A 91 -6.61 -12.60 -12.22
CA PHE A 91 -6.25 -12.54 -10.82
C PHE A 91 -5.75 -11.16 -10.39
N ASN A 92 -6.43 -10.59 -9.41
CA ASN A 92 -6.04 -9.33 -8.80
C ASN A 92 -4.91 -9.55 -7.78
N ILE A 93 -3.69 -9.23 -8.19
CA ILE A 93 -2.48 -9.40 -7.38
C ILE A 93 -2.49 -8.51 -6.13
N TYR A 94 -3.26 -7.41 -6.15
CA TYR A 94 -3.31 -6.42 -5.09
C TYR A 94 -4.21 -6.85 -3.92
N ASP A 95 -5.16 -7.76 -4.17
CA ASP A 95 -6.03 -8.35 -3.15
C ASP A 95 -5.42 -9.58 -2.47
N THR A 96 -4.16 -9.90 -2.79
CA THR A 96 -3.51 -11.08 -2.22
C THR A 96 -3.13 -10.90 -0.77
N ASN A 97 -3.42 -11.93 0.03
CA ASN A 97 -2.95 -12.02 1.41
C ASN A 97 -1.48 -12.43 1.42
N VAL A 98 -0.62 -11.48 1.76
CA VAL A 98 0.83 -11.61 1.75
C VAL A 98 1.35 -12.09 3.12
N GLY A 99 2.05 -13.23 3.15
CA GLY A 99 2.80 -13.72 4.32
C GLY A 99 2.02 -14.62 5.30
N PHE A 100 2.64 -14.91 6.46
CA PHE A 100 2.06 -15.73 7.52
C PHE A 100 0.88 -15.06 8.23
N ASP A 101 0.86 -13.72 8.21
CA ASP A 101 -0.14 -12.91 8.91
C ASP A 101 -1.30 -12.46 7.99
N GLN A 102 -1.33 -12.97 6.75
CA GLN A 102 -2.42 -12.74 5.78
C GLN A 102 -2.74 -11.26 5.48
N TYR A 103 -1.76 -10.36 5.53
CA TYR A 103 -2.00 -8.95 5.22
C TYR A 103 -2.09 -8.71 3.71
N GLY A 104 -3.12 -7.98 3.25
CA GLY A 104 -3.18 -7.46 1.89
C GLY A 104 -1.92 -6.64 1.49
N LEU A 105 -1.62 -6.55 0.20
CA LEU A 105 -0.43 -5.84 -0.30
C LEU A 105 -0.39 -4.36 0.13
N LEU A 106 -1.54 -3.69 0.13
CA LEU A 106 -1.68 -2.32 0.64
C LEU A 106 -1.32 -2.23 2.12
N ASN A 107 -1.73 -3.23 2.91
CA ASN A 107 -1.44 -3.27 4.34
C ASN A 107 0.04 -3.43 4.61
N LEU A 108 0.73 -4.28 3.85
CA LEU A 108 2.17 -4.43 3.95
C LEU A 108 2.90 -3.12 3.59
N ALA A 109 2.55 -2.51 2.45
CA ALA A 109 3.20 -1.28 1.99
C ALA A 109 3.03 -0.13 3.00
N VAL A 110 1.79 0.12 3.44
CA VAL A 110 1.50 1.21 4.40
C VAL A 110 2.17 0.95 5.76
N THR A 111 2.16 -0.29 6.26
CA THR A 111 2.81 -0.63 7.54
C THR A 111 4.32 -0.41 7.47
N ASN A 112 4.98 -0.88 6.41
CA ASN A 112 6.42 -0.70 6.22
C ASN A 112 6.76 0.80 6.15
N LEU A 113 5.99 1.59 5.41
CA LEU A 113 6.21 3.03 5.24
C LEU A 113 6.02 3.81 6.52
N LEU A 114 4.92 3.59 7.25
CA LEU A 114 4.63 4.31 8.48
C LEU A 114 5.58 3.93 9.64
N SER A 115 6.36 2.85 9.48
CA SER A 115 7.46 2.50 10.40
C SER A 115 8.75 3.28 10.13
N ILE A 116 8.85 4.03 9.03
CA ILE A 116 10.02 4.83 8.67
C ILE A 116 9.83 6.28 9.15
N PRO A 117 10.61 6.74 10.14
CA PRO A 117 10.55 8.13 10.58
C PRO A 117 10.89 9.09 9.44
N SER A 118 10.10 10.16 9.29
CA SER A 118 10.38 11.23 8.33
C SER A 118 10.58 10.74 6.89
N ARG A 119 9.81 9.75 6.43
CA ARG A 119 9.90 9.19 5.06
C ARG A 119 9.68 10.21 3.92
N GLY A 120 9.18 11.41 4.23
CA GLY A 120 8.91 12.45 3.24
C GLY A 120 7.89 11.99 2.21
N ASN A 121 8.31 11.90 0.94
CA ASN A 121 7.47 11.45 -0.17
C ASN A 121 7.67 9.98 -0.56
N LEU A 122 8.65 9.28 0.04
CA LEU A 122 8.96 7.89 -0.28
C LEU A 122 7.74 7.00 0.00
N GLY A 123 7.21 6.32 -0.99
CA GLY A 123 6.07 5.41 -0.82
C GLY A 123 4.73 6.00 -1.27
N ASN A 124 4.67 7.30 -1.60
CA ASN A 124 3.41 7.92 -2.04
C ASN A 124 2.93 7.36 -3.40
N LEU A 125 3.84 7.12 -4.35
CA LEU A 125 3.48 6.66 -5.70
C LEU A 125 3.05 5.19 -5.69
N SER A 126 3.76 4.35 -4.93
CA SER A 126 3.50 2.93 -4.78
C SER A 126 2.21 2.68 -4.00
N VAL A 127 1.97 3.43 -2.91
CA VAL A 127 0.68 3.37 -2.21
C VAL A 127 -0.45 3.83 -3.13
N ALA A 128 -0.28 4.91 -3.88
CA ALA A 128 -1.30 5.34 -4.85
C ALA A 128 -1.57 4.25 -5.90
N HIS A 129 -0.51 3.66 -6.46
CA HIS A 129 -0.61 2.60 -7.46
C HIS A 129 -1.36 1.36 -6.94
N ILE A 130 -1.04 0.92 -5.72
CA ILE A 130 -1.67 -0.24 -5.08
C ILE A 130 -3.11 0.09 -4.67
N ALA A 131 -3.34 1.23 -4.02
CA ALA A 131 -4.64 1.63 -3.49
C ALA A 131 -5.71 1.79 -4.59
N GLN A 132 -5.32 2.21 -5.79
CA GLN A 132 -6.22 2.30 -6.95
C GLN A 132 -6.65 0.94 -7.50
N ARG A 133 -6.00 -0.15 -7.10
CA ARG A 133 -6.19 -1.49 -7.66
C ARG A 133 -6.68 -2.53 -6.67
N VAL A 134 -6.67 -2.21 -5.37
CA VAL A 134 -7.31 -3.07 -4.37
C VAL A 134 -8.84 -2.99 -4.53
N SER A 135 -9.51 -4.13 -4.40
CA SER A 135 -10.98 -4.17 -4.46
C SER A 135 -11.62 -3.60 -3.20
N ASN A 136 -10.91 -3.65 -2.07
CA ASN A 136 -11.39 -3.14 -0.78
C ASN A 136 -10.30 -2.33 -0.05
N ILE A 137 -10.23 -1.04 -0.35
CA ILE A 137 -9.32 -0.10 0.31
C ILE A 137 -9.65 0.12 1.80
N ASP A 138 -10.91 -0.14 2.18
CA ASP A 138 -11.46 0.11 3.51
C ASP A 138 -11.34 -1.09 4.45
N GLN A 139 -10.63 -2.14 4.02
CA GLN A 139 -10.42 -3.33 4.84
C GLN A 139 -9.84 -2.95 6.21
N LEU A 140 -10.59 -3.29 7.26
CA LEU A 140 -10.13 -3.22 8.64
C LEU A 140 -9.17 -4.38 8.92
N THR A 141 -8.19 -4.12 9.76
CA THR A 141 -7.13 -5.07 10.08
C THR A 141 -6.80 -5.01 11.55
N ASP A 142 -6.32 -6.14 12.07
CA ASP A 142 -5.93 -6.29 13.47
C ASP A 142 -5.03 -5.12 13.91
N PRO A 143 -5.30 -4.52 15.08
CA PRO A 143 -4.49 -3.42 15.59
C PRO A 143 -3.09 -3.92 15.89
N TYR A 144 -2.11 -3.39 15.17
CA TYR A 144 -0.72 -3.43 15.63
C TYR A 144 -0.66 -2.72 16.98
N GLU A 145 0.01 -3.30 17.98
CA GLU A 145 0.27 -2.60 19.24
C GLU A 145 1.14 -1.37 18.92
N LEU A 146 0.52 -0.20 18.81
CA LEU A 146 1.22 1.03 18.51
C LEU A 146 1.84 1.58 19.81
N PRO A 147 3.17 1.56 19.98
CA PRO A 147 3.79 2.04 21.20
C PRO A 147 3.52 3.55 21.42
N MET A 148 3.32 4.28 20.31
CA MET A 148 2.97 5.71 20.27
C MET A 148 1.58 6.02 20.82
N LEU A 149 0.70 5.01 20.95
CA LEU A 149 -0.63 5.13 21.56
C LEU A 149 -0.68 4.63 23.00
N SER A 150 0.46 4.44 23.68
CA SER A 150 0.51 3.93 25.07
C SER A 150 -0.30 4.73 26.11
N ASN A 151 -0.73 5.95 25.78
CA ASN A 151 -1.67 6.76 26.57
C ASN A 151 -3.14 6.32 26.41
N TYR A 152 -3.49 5.66 25.31
CA TYR A 152 -4.73 4.93 25.13
C TYR A 152 -4.58 3.55 25.76
N ARG A 153 -4.82 3.49 27.07
CA ARG A 153 -4.94 2.26 27.87
C ARG A 153 -6.05 1.29 27.39
N ARG A 154 -6.59 1.48 26.19
CA ARG A 154 -7.68 0.70 25.60
C ARG A 154 -7.28 0.27 24.19
N LYS A 155 -7.38 -1.03 23.93
CA LYS A 155 -7.25 -1.67 22.61
C LYS A 155 -7.95 -0.79 21.57
N THR A 156 -7.27 -0.30 20.54
CA THR A 156 -7.83 0.69 19.59
C THR A 156 -8.89 0.13 18.64
N GLY A 157 -9.35 -1.11 18.82
CA GLY A 157 -10.13 -1.83 17.80
C GLY A 157 -9.30 -2.04 16.53
N GLU A 158 -9.84 -2.78 15.57
CA GLU A 158 -9.26 -2.85 14.23
C GLU A 158 -9.17 -1.45 13.59
N LEU A 159 -8.17 -1.23 12.74
CA LEU A 159 -7.98 0.06 12.07
C LEU A 159 -7.95 -0.13 10.56
N SER A 160 -8.57 0.82 9.85
CA SER A 160 -8.34 0.96 8.40
C SER A 160 -6.98 1.58 8.16
N ARG A 161 -6.48 1.47 6.93
CA ARG A 161 -5.22 2.11 6.54
C ARG A 161 -5.29 3.63 6.62
N LEU A 162 -6.45 4.21 6.33
CA LEU A 162 -6.66 5.64 6.47
C LEU A 162 -6.61 6.07 7.94
N MET A 163 -7.29 5.36 8.84
CA MET A 163 -7.20 5.63 10.28
C MET A 163 -5.76 5.55 10.78
N PHE A 164 -5.01 4.54 10.31
CA PHE A 164 -3.62 4.36 10.73
C PHE A 164 -2.71 5.51 10.25
N ALA A 165 -2.83 5.94 9.00
CA ALA A 165 -2.12 7.11 8.49
C ALA A 165 -2.45 8.40 9.25
N VAL A 166 -3.73 8.57 9.63
CA VAL A 166 -4.21 9.71 10.42
C VAL A 166 -3.65 9.72 11.83
N ILE A 167 -3.58 8.57 12.50
CA ILE A 167 -3.00 8.43 13.82
C ILE A 167 -1.51 8.81 13.82
N VAL A 168 -0.77 8.36 12.79
CA VAL A 168 0.65 8.66 12.62
C VAL A 168 0.87 10.13 12.23
N GLY A 169 -0.15 10.79 11.67
CA GLY A 169 -0.06 12.17 11.19
C GLY A 169 0.65 12.29 9.85
N ASP A 170 0.64 11.23 9.04
CA ASP A 170 1.26 11.23 7.72
C ASP A 170 0.30 11.82 6.69
N ILE A 171 0.46 13.12 6.44
CA ILE A 171 -0.44 13.87 5.54
C ILE A 171 -0.43 13.33 4.11
N ASN A 172 0.71 12.81 3.66
CA ASN A 172 0.89 12.36 2.29
C ASN A 172 0.17 11.03 2.05
N ILE A 173 0.37 10.02 2.92
CA ILE A 173 -0.42 8.77 2.81
C ILE A 173 -1.90 9.07 3.01
N THR A 174 -2.25 9.92 3.99
CA THR A 174 -3.64 10.28 4.26
C THR A 174 -4.32 10.82 2.99
N LYS A 175 -3.68 11.79 2.32
CA LYS A 175 -4.17 12.34 1.07
C LYS A 175 -4.30 11.28 -0.02
N VAL A 176 -3.26 10.46 -0.24
CA VAL A 176 -3.26 9.41 -1.27
C VAL A 176 -4.41 8.42 -1.06
N LEU A 177 -4.67 7.99 0.18
CA LEU A 177 -5.75 7.06 0.49
C LEU A 177 -7.13 7.69 0.27
N ILE A 178 -7.33 8.95 0.68
CA ILE A 178 -8.56 9.70 0.42
C ILE A 178 -8.80 9.86 -1.09
N ASP A 179 -7.78 10.28 -1.84
CA ASP A 179 -7.83 10.45 -3.29
C ASP A 179 -8.09 9.10 -4.01
N SER A 180 -7.71 7.99 -3.38
CA SER A 180 -7.97 6.62 -3.87
C SER A 180 -9.35 6.09 -3.45
N GLY A 181 -10.18 6.90 -2.78
CA GLY A 181 -11.57 6.56 -2.45
C GLY A 181 -11.78 5.94 -1.08
N ALA A 182 -10.78 5.96 -0.18
CA ALA A 182 -10.96 5.47 1.18
C ALA A 182 -12.10 6.20 1.91
N ASN A 183 -12.91 5.46 2.66
CA ASN A 183 -14.06 5.98 3.35
C ASN A 183 -13.68 6.66 4.67
N LEU A 184 -13.76 7.99 4.70
CA LEU A 184 -13.52 8.81 5.90
C LEU A 184 -14.50 8.52 7.04
N ASP A 185 -15.71 8.05 6.69
CA ASP A 185 -16.81 7.81 7.60
C ASP A 185 -16.85 6.36 8.10
N LEU A 186 -15.89 5.53 7.67
CA LEU A 186 -15.75 4.16 8.16
C LEU A 186 -15.46 4.20 9.66
N GLN A 187 -16.24 3.45 10.42
CA GLN A 187 -16.07 3.30 11.85
C GLN A 187 -15.46 1.93 12.15
N ASN A 188 -14.53 1.89 13.09
CA ASN A 188 -14.05 0.63 13.64
C ASN A 188 -15.04 0.04 14.65
N GLU A 189 -14.67 -1.11 15.24
CA GLU A 189 -15.48 -1.82 16.24
C GLU A 189 -15.85 -0.98 17.49
N LEU A 190 -15.14 0.12 17.73
CA LEU A 190 -15.38 1.04 18.85
C LEU A 190 -16.23 2.26 18.44
N GLY A 191 -16.66 2.34 17.18
CA GLY A 191 -17.40 3.48 16.64
C GLY A 191 -16.52 4.67 16.29
N TYR A 192 -15.20 4.51 16.21
CA TYR A 192 -14.27 5.59 15.87
C TYR A 192 -13.99 5.63 14.38
N ASP A 193 -14.10 6.82 13.81
CA ASP A 193 -13.73 7.14 12.42
C ASP A 193 -12.40 7.92 12.36
N CYS A 194 -11.99 8.34 11.16
CA CYS A 194 -10.75 9.09 10.97
C CYS A 194 -10.80 10.48 11.65
N HIS A 195 -11.96 11.14 11.71
CA HIS A 195 -12.09 12.43 12.37
C HIS A 195 -11.90 12.33 13.89
N HIS A 196 -12.41 11.26 14.50
CA HIS A 196 -12.16 10.96 15.91
C HIS A 196 -10.67 10.88 16.21
N PHE A 197 -9.91 10.13 15.41
CA PHE A 197 -8.45 10.00 15.59
C PHE A 197 -7.69 11.30 15.31
N ALA A 198 -8.02 12.03 14.24
CA ALA A 198 -7.38 13.31 13.92
C ALA A 198 -7.59 14.35 15.04
N LYS A 199 -8.80 14.41 15.61
CA LYS A 199 -9.13 15.30 16.72
C LYS A 199 -8.38 14.92 17.99
N ALA A 200 -8.23 13.62 18.25
CA ALA A 200 -7.47 13.10 19.38
C ALA A 200 -5.97 13.49 19.31
N THR A 201 -5.39 13.55 18.12
CA THR A 201 -3.96 13.92 17.91
C THR A 201 -3.75 15.41 17.65
N MET A 202 -4.82 16.22 17.56
CA MET A 202 -4.78 17.66 17.25
C MET A 202 -3.78 18.46 18.10
N LYS A 203 -3.67 18.17 19.40
CA LYS A 203 -2.73 18.89 20.28
C LYS A 203 -1.26 18.61 19.93
N LEU A 204 -0.97 17.43 19.39
CA LEU A 204 0.38 17.01 19.01
C LEU A 204 0.74 17.54 17.62
N ASN A 205 -0.24 17.58 16.70
CA ASN A 205 -0.03 18.03 15.33
C ASN A 205 -1.22 18.87 14.81
N PRO A 206 -1.30 20.16 15.18
CA PRO A 206 -2.43 21.02 14.80
C PRO A 206 -2.47 21.32 13.31
N ASP A 207 -1.32 21.37 12.64
CA ASP A 207 -1.23 21.61 11.19
C ASP A 207 -1.78 20.42 10.40
N PHE A 208 -1.41 19.19 10.80
CA PHE A 208 -2.03 17.99 10.24
C PHE A 208 -3.55 18.00 10.39
N TYR A 209 -4.07 18.35 11.58
CA TYR A 209 -5.51 18.39 11.80
C TYR A 209 -6.22 19.41 10.90
N ARG A 210 -5.62 20.60 10.69
CA ARG A 210 -6.17 21.63 9.79
C ARG A 210 -6.21 21.15 8.34
N GLU A 211 -5.13 20.55 7.87
CA GLU A 211 -5.04 20.00 6.52
C GLU A 211 -6.00 18.82 6.32
N PHE A 212 -6.13 17.95 7.33
CA PHE A 212 -7.11 16.87 7.33
C PHE A 212 -8.55 17.39 7.22
N LEU A 213 -8.91 18.42 8.00
CA LEU A 213 -10.22 19.06 7.88
C LEU A 213 -10.44 19.67 6.49
N ALA A 214 -9.43 20.32 5.92
CA ALA A 214 -9.52 20.86 4.57
C ALA A 214 -9.79 19.76 3.53
N MET A 215 -9.13 18.60 3.66
CA MET A 215 -9.40 17.44 2.81
C MET A 215 -10.83 16.91 2.95
N MET A 216 -11.35 16.80 4.18
CA MET A 216 -12.74 16.40 4.42
C MET A 216 -13.74 17.34 3.71
N LEU A 217 -13.57 18.66 3.92
CA LEU A 217 -14.44 19.67 3.32
C LEU A 217 -14.40 19.66 1.79
N ASN A 218 -13.21 19.45 1.22
CA ASN A 218 -13.05 19.35 -0.24
C ASN A 218 -13.77 18.14 -0.83
N ARG A 219 -13.70 16.97 -0.16
CA ARG A 219 -14.44 15.76 -0.57
C ARG A 219 -15.95 16.01 -0.56
N ASP A 220 -16.47 16.61 0.50
CA ASP A 220 -17.90 16.91 0.62
C ASP A 220 -18.38 17.83 -0.50
N HIS A 221 -17.58 18.86 -0.84
CA HIS A 221 -17.85 19.73 -1.97
C HIS A 221 -17.86 18.99 -3.32
N GLN A 222 -16.91 18.07 -3.55
CA GLN A 222 -16.86 17.26 -4.77
C GLN A 222 -18.05 16.29 -4.89
N GLN A 223 -18.51 15.71 -3.79
CA GLN A 223 -19.70 14.85 -3.78
C GLN A 223 -20.99 15.64 -4.07
N LEU A 224 -21.10 16.86 -3.53
CA LEU A 224 -22.26 17.73 -3.78
C LEU A 224 -22.31 18.21 -5.24
N THR A 225 -21.17 18.60 -5.80
CA THR A 225 -21.08 19.07 -7.19
C THR A 225 -21.39 17.96 -8.18
N SER A 226 -20.80 16.76 -8.02
CA SER A 226 -21.08 15.60 -8.89
C SER A 226 -22.55 15.17 -8.91
N ARG A 227 -23.24 15.18 -7.76
CA ARG A 227 -24.70 14.91 -7.66
C ARG A 227 -25.55 15.94 -8.42
N THR A 228 -25.09 17.18 -8.43
CA THR A 228 -25.81 18.29 -9.09
C THR A 228 -25.66 18.17 -10.61
N THR A 229 -24.47 17.85 -11.10
CA THR A 229 -24.21 17.66 -12.54
C THR A 229 -24.99 16.48 -13.13
N GLN A 230 -25.09 15.36 -12.40
CA GLN A 230 -25.88 14.20 -12.88
C GLN A 230 -27.39 14.46 -12.99
N ARG A 231 -27.94 15.41 -12.21
CA ARG A 231 -29.36 15.79 -12.28
C ARG A 231 -29.70 16.73 -13.43
N VAL A 232 -28.70 17.42 -14.00
CA VAL A 232 -28.89 18.37 -15.11
C VAL A 232 -28.73 17.69 -16.48
N SER A 233 -28.13 16.49 -16.51
CA SER A 233 -27.88 15.69 -17.73
C SER A 233 -28.97 14.66 -18.05
N LEU A 234 -30.08 14.65 -17.31
CA LEU A 234 -31.27 13.80 -17.48
C LEU A 234 -32.47 14.66 -17.90
#